data_AF-A0A5P1FHC0-F1
#
_entry.id   AF-A0A5P1FHC0-F1
#
_cell.length_a   1.000
_cell.length_b   1.000
_cell.length_c   1.000
_cell.angle_alpha   90.00
_cell.angle_beta   90.00
_cell.angle_gamma   90.00
#
_symmetry.space_group_name_H-M   'P 1'
#
loop_
_entity.id
_entity.type
_entity.pdbx_description
1 polymer ?
#
loop_
_entity_poly.entity_id
_entity_poly.type
_entity_poly.pdbx_seq_one_letter_code
_entity_poly.pdbx_strand_id
1 'polypeptide(L)'
;MSMLALRSEIVMVVCPKSFARAGQTGSKSFKLSSGRILELKGVEDISMNMVKNMILELHLPSPGKRFVKFEYQVLCLVAMEKPVSLKPEYIRDEKVKVLQSVLPISLDEVVLGQYEGYKDDPTVSDSSNTPTFATVVMRIHNERWEGVPFILKAGKALNSKKAEIRVQFKDVPGDIFKCKKQGRNEFVIRLQPSEAMYMKLTVKKPGLEMSTIQSELDLSYGMRYQGVPIPEAYERLILDTIRGDQQHFVRRDELRAAWEIFTPLLHRIDDGELKPLPYKPGSRGPEKADELLAKAGYVQTHGYIWIPPTL
;
A
#
# COMPACT_ATOMS: atom_id res chain seq x y z
N MET A 1 -1.64 15.63 -25.18
CA MET A 1 -1.19 14.63 -24.18
C MET A 1 -2.26 14.48 -23.12
N SER A 2 -3.17 13.51 -23.28
CA SER A 2 -4.11 13.16 -22.22
C SER A 2 -3.31 12.63 -21.02
N MET A 3 -3.60 13.18 -19.84
CA MET A 3 -2.95 12.78 -18.59
C MET A 3 -3.42 11.36 -18.25
N LEU A 4 -2.73 10.33 -18.76
CA LEU A 4 -3.04 8.92 -18.52
C LEU A 4 -3.17 8.68 -17.01
N ALA A 5 -4.33 8.16 -16.59
CA ALA A 5 -4.62 7.88 -15.19
C ALA A 5 -3.56 6.94 -14.60
N LEU A 6 -2.80 7.45 -13.62
CA LEU A 6 -1.87 6.66 -12.82
C LEU A 6 -2.64 6.08 -11.63
N ARG A 7 -2.52 4.78 -11.41
CA ARG A 7 -2.97 4.13 -10.18
C ARG A 7 -1.81 3.42 -9.52
N SER A 8 -1.64 3.68 -8.23
CA SER A 8 -0.69 3.01 -7.35
C SER A 8 -1.47 2.51 -6.13
N GLU A 9 -1.24 1.27 -5.74
CA GLU A 9 -1.97 0.58 -4.69
C GLU A 9 -0.99 -0.33 -3.95
N ILE A 10 -0.88 -0.13 -2.64
CA ILE A 10 -0.10 -1.01 -1.76
C ILE A 10 -1.09 -1.83 -0.95
N VAL A 11 -1.04 -3.14 -1.10
CA VAL A 11 -1.91 -4.08 -0.39
C VAL A 11 -1.07 -4.95 0.51
N MET A 12 -1.43 -5.03 1.79
CA MET A 12 -0.83 -5.94 2.75
C MET A 12 -1.89 -6.88 3.30
N VAL A 13 -1.55 -8.16 3.40
CA VAL A 13 -2.44 -9.18 3.97
C VAL A 13 -1.91 -9.56 5.34
N VAL A 14 -2.41 -8.88 6.37
CA VAL A 14 -1.89 -8.99 7.73
C VAL A 14 -2.58 -10.13 8.47
N CYS A 15 -1.77 -11.05 8.97
CA CYS A 15 -2.21 -11.97 10.00
C CYS A 15 -2.27 -11.21 11.31
N PRO A 16 -3.41 -11.19 12.04
CA PRO A 16 -3.33 -11.01 13.48
C PRO A 16 -2.64 -12.27 14.02
N LYS A 17 -1.30 -12.33 13.98
CA LYS A 17 -0.57 -13.38 14.68
C LYS A 17 -0.84 -13.15 16.16
N SER A 18 -1.41 -14.18 16.76
CA SER A 18 -1.58 -14.40 18.19
C SER A 18 -0.33 -13.98 18.96
N PHE A 19 -0.44 -12.89 19.73
CA PHE A 19 0.42 -12.59 20.88
C PHE A 19 0.19 -13.68 21.94
N ALA A 20 0.63 -14.90 21.68
CA ALA A 20 0.51 -16.03 22.58
C ALA A 20 1.73 -16.94 22.42
N ARG A 21 2.92 -16.40 22.73
CA ARG A 21 4.08 -17.21 23.13
C ARG A 21 5.04 -16.38 23.97
N ALA A 22 4.69 -16.24 25.25
CA ALA A 22 5.66 -16.09 26.34
C ALA A 22 5.00 -16.58 27.65
N GLY A 23 5.43 -17.75 28.14
CA GLY A 23 5.29 -18.17 29.54
C GLY A 23 3.95 -18.76 29.99
N GLN A 24 3.82 -20.10 29.91
CA GLN A 24 2.95 -20.83 30.85
C GLN A 24 3.64 -20.91 32.22
N THR A 25 3.09 -20.25 33.24
CA THR A 25 3.07 -20.77 34.62
C THR A 25 1.96 -20.08 35.42
N GLY A 26 0.96 -20.85 35.85
CA GLY A 26 0.23 -20.64 37.11
C GLY A 26 -0.94 -19.63 37.16
N SER A 27 -2.16 -20.19 37.26
CA SER A 27 -3.32 -19.70 38.03
C SER A 27 -3.65 -18.20 38.03
N LYS A 28 -4.81 -17.82 37.43
CA LYS A 28 -5.91 -17.06 38.08
C LYS A 28 -6.94 -16.53 37.06
N SER A 29 -8.21 -16.75 37.41
CA SER A 29 -9.39 -15.92 37.17
C SER A 29 -9.67 -15.37 35.76
N PHE A 30 -10.80 -15.81 35.21
CA PHE A 30 -11.55 -15.11 34.16
C PHE A 30 -11.76 -13.63 34.56
N LYS A 31 -10.95 -12.74 33.99
CA LYS A 31 -11.25 -11.31 33.90
C LYS A 31 -11.55 -11.00 32.44
N LEU A 32 -12.80 -10.63 32.18
CA LEU A 32 -13.18 -9.78 31.05
C LEU A 32 -12.44 -8.45 31.24
N SER A 33 -11.22 -8.34 30.73
CA SER A 33 -10.45 -7.11 30.78
C SER A 33 -9.84 -6.80 29.43
N SER A 34 -10.29 -5.67 28.89
CA SER A 34 -9.64 -4.86 27.86
C SER A 34 -9.60 -5.49 26.46
N GLY A 35 -10.46 -4.96 25.59
CA GLY A 35 -10.28 -5.02 24.15
C GLY A 35 -8.93 -4.42 23.79
N ARG A 36 -7.95 -5.28 23.52
CA ARG A 36 -6.71 -4.91 22.86
C ARG A 36 -7.01 -4.82 21.37
N ILE A 37 -7.45 -3.63 20.96
CA ILE A 37 -7.33 -3.19 19.57
C ILE A 37 -5.87 -3.44 19.20
N LEU A 38 -5.66 -4.17 18.10
CA LEU A 38 -4.34 -4.50 17.55
C LEU A 38 -3.43 -3.27 17.65
N GLU A 39 -2.32 -3.39 18.37
CA GLU A 39 -1.29 -2.34 18.43
C GLU A 39 -0.65 -2.20 17.04
N LEU A 40 -1.34 -1.53 16.11
CA LEU A 40 -0.77 -0.93 14.90
C LEU A 40 0.07 0.29 15.28
N LYS A 41 0.91 0.16 16.33
CA LYS A 41 1.92 1.13 16.73
C LYS A 41 2.82 1.36 15.52
N GLY A 42 2.65 2.51 14.87
CA GLY A 42 3.29 2.84 13.60
C GLY A 42 2.31 3.45 12.61
N VAL A 43 1.15 2.82 12.35
CA VAL A 43 0.18 3.30 11.34
C VAL A 43 -0.62 4.52 11.84
N GLU A 44 -0.84 4.60 13.15
CA GLU A 44 -1.51 5.74 13.81
C GLU A 44 -0.72 7.05 13.70
N ASP A 45 0.62 6.96 13.62
CA ASP A 45 1.53 8.11 13.54
C ASP A 45 1.86 8.51 12.09
N ILE A 46 1.39 7.75 11.09
CA ILE A 46 1.53 8.10 9.67
C ILE A 46 0.55 9.24 9.38
N SER A 47 1.02 10.47 9.55
CA SER A 47 0.28 11.64 9.10
C SER A 47 0.00 11.49 7.60
N MET A 48 -1.25 11.63 7.18
CA MET A 48 -1.60 11.60 5.76
C MET A 48 -0.83 12.67 4.96
N ASN A 49 -0.43 13.77 5.62
CA ASN A 49 0.46 14.77 5.04
C ASN A 49 1.87 14.23 4.77
N MET A 50 2.42 13.39 5.67
CA MET A 50 3.74 12.74 5.47
C MET A 50 3.72 11.86 4.22
N VAL A 51 2.64 11.10 4.01
CA VAL A 51 2.48 10.25 2.83
C VAL A 51 2.17 11.06 1.57
N LYS A 52 1.33 12.10 1.68
CA LYS A 52 0.97 12.99 0.57
C LYS A 52 2.17 13.77 0.02
N ASN A 53 3.09 14.22 0.88
CA ASN A 53 4.30 14.94 0.44
C ASN A 53 5.24 14.05 -0.39
N MET A 54 5.29 12.76 -0.08
CA MET A 54 6.12 11.77 -0.79
C MET A 54 5.60 11.43 -2.20
N ILE A 55 4.28 11.57 -2.44
CA ILE A 55 3.64 11.33 -3.74
C ILE A 55 4.15 12.28 -4.84
N LEU A 56 4.59 13.49 -4.50
CA LEU A 56 4.83 14.56 -5.48
C LEU A 56 6.30 14.72 -5.92
N GLU A 57 7.25 14.04 -5.27
CA GLU A 57 8.63 13.89 -5.78
C GLU A 57 8.72 12.98 -7.03
N LEU A 58 7.59 12.54 -7.57
CA LEU A 58 7.44 11.62 -8.72
C LEU A 58 7.54 12.28 -10.11
N HIS A 59 7.87 13.56 -10.20
CA HIS A 59 7.99 14.28 -11.48
C HIS A 59 9.36 14.10 -12.17
N LEU A 60 9.92 12.89 -12.16
CA LEU A 60 11.12 12.55 -12.95
C LEU A 60 10.73 11.98 -14.33
N PRO A 61 11.49 12.27 -15.40
CA PRO A 61 11.04 12.04 -16.78
C PRO A 61 10.95 10.55 -17.21
N SER A 62 11.48 9.59 -16.45
CA SER A 62 11.51 8.18 -16.87
C SER A 62 10.44 7.30 -16.17
N PRO A 63 9.65 6.49 -16.91
CA PRO A 63 8.55 5.67 -16.35
C PRO A 63 9.01 4.62 -15.33
N GLY A 64 10.13 3.92 -15.59
CA GLY A 64 10.62 2.84 -14.73
C GLY A 64 11.19 3.32 -13.39
N LYS A 65 11.79 4.52 -13.35
CA LYS A 65 12.39 5.08 -12.12
C LYS A 65 11.36 5.66 -11.14
N ARG A 66 10.13 5.95 -11.60
CA ARG A 66 9.03 6.43 -10.74
C ARG A 66 8.52 5.36 -9.78
N PHE A 67 8.43 4.11 -10.25
CA PHE A 67 7.92 2.97 -9.49
C PHE A 67 8.79 2.59 -8.28
N VAL A 68 10.10 2.87 -8.35
CA VAL A 68 11.01 2.48 -7.28
C VAL A 68 10.91 3.44 -6.09
N LYS A 69 10.64 4.72 -6.33
CA LYS A 69 10.78 5.76 -5.31
C LYS A 69 9.58 5.85 -4.37
N PHE A 70 8.37 5.95 -4.92
CA PHE A 70 7.17 6.18 -4.10
C PHE A 70 6.74 4.91 -3.36
N GLU A 71 6.74 3.79 -4.05
CA GLU A 71 6.24 2.52 -3.54
C GLU A 71 7.07 2.02 -2.35
N TYR A 72 8.40 2.17 -2.40
CA TYR A 72 9.28 1.84 -1.27
C TYR A 72 9.09 2.81 -0.09
N GLN A 73 8.96 4.11 -0.34
CA GLN A 73 8.80 5.08 0.75
C GLN A 73 7.54 4.79 1.57
N VAL A 74 6.42 4.55 0.90
CA VAL A 74 5.16 4.20 1.56
C VAL A 74 5.27 2.83 2.23
N LEU A 75 5.91 1.85 1.58
CA LEU A 75 6.21 0.55 2.19
C LEU A 75 6.92 0.72 3.54
N CYS A 76 7.94 1.57 3.61
CA CYS A 76 8.73 1.71 4.82
C CYS A 76 8.06 2.54 5.91
N LEU A 77 7.25 3.53 5.55
CA LEU A 77 6.41 4.19 6.54
C LEU A 77 5.43 3.23 7.21
N VAL A 78 4.87 2.29 6.43
CA VAL A 78 3.92 1.33 6.97
C VAL A 78 4.62 0.21 7.74
N ALA A 79 5.81 -0.21 7.30
CA ALA A 79 6.52 -1.34 7.86
C ALA A 79 7.54 -1.00 8.95
N MET A 80 7.88 0.27 9.16
CA MET A 80 8.86 0.68 10.18
C MET A 80 8.44 0.32 11.59
N GLU A 81 9.43 0.03 12.44
CA GLU A 81 9.23 -0.05 13.87
C GLU A 81 9.01 1.34 14.45
N LYS A 82 8.53 1.39 15.70
CA LYS A 82 8.40 2.66 16.41
C LYS A 82 9.80 3.28 16.59
N PRO A 83 10.05 4.49 16.05
CA PRO A 83 11.33 5.16 16.23
C PRO A 83 11.51 5.57 17.70
N VAL A 84 12.76 5.67 18.13
CA VAL A 84 13.13 6.10 19.50
C VAL A 84 12.61 7.50 19.81
N SER A 85 12.56 8.38 18.80
CA SER A 85 12.06 9.73 18.90
C SER A 85 11.58 10.21 17.54
N LEU A 86 10.82 11.30 17.51
CA LEU A 86 10.39 11.98 16.29
C LEU A 86 11.50 12.79 15.62
N LYS A 87 12.78 12.62 15.98
CA LYS A 87 13.86 13.30 15.23
C LYS A 87 14.02 12.68 13.84
N PRO A 88 14.35 13.48 12.80
CA PRO A 88 14.49 13.00 11.43
C PRO A 88 15.40 11.79 11.29
N GLU A 89 16.51 11.74 12.02
CA GLU A 89 17.51 10.67 11.94
C GLU A 89 16.92 9.32 12.36
N TYR A 90 16.22 9.26 13.49
CA TYR A 90 15.65 8.02 14.01
C TYR A 90 14.54 7.46 13.12
N ILE A 91 13.74 8.33 12.51
CA ILE A 91 12.70 7.91 11.55
C ILE A 91 13.35 7.28 10.31
N ARG A 92 14.41 7.90 9.80
CA ARG A 92 15.15 7.40 8.63
C ARG A 92 15.89 6.10 8.93
N ASP A 93 16.47 5.96 10.11
CA ASP A 93 17.16 4.74 10.53
C ASP A 93 16.20 3.54 10.54
N GLU A 94 14.98 3.71 11.05
CA GLU A 94 13.97 2.64 11.01
C GLU A 94 13.51 2.33 9.57
N LYS A 95 13.39 3.33 8.68
CA LYS A 95 13.10 3.08 7.26
C LYS A 95 14.21 2.28 6.56
N VAL A 96 15.47 2.60 6.82
CA VAL A 96 16.62 1.86 6.26
C VAL A 96 16.66 0.43 6.78
N LYS A 97 16.38 0.24 8.08
CA LYS A 97 16.31 -1.10 8.69
C LYS A 97 15.25 -1.99 8.02
N VAL A 98 14.09 -1.43 7.69
CA VAL A 98 13.06 -2.14 6.92
C VAL A 98 13.60 -2.56 5.56
N LEU A 99 14.24 -1.66 4.82
CA LEU A 99 14.81 -1.99 3.52
C LEU A 99 15.82 -3.11 3.57
N GLN A 100 16.73 -3.05 4.54
CA GLN A 100 17.76 -4.08 4.72
C GLN A 100 17.15 -5.43 5.09
N SER A 101 15.90 -5.45 5.58
CA SER A 101 15.15 -6.65 5.90
C SER A 101 14.29 -7.15 4.73
N VAL A 102 14.26 -6.46 3.60
CA VAL A 102 13.52 -6.91 2.41
C VAL A 102 14.25 -8.09 1.78
N LEU A 103 13.52 -9.18 1.55
CA LEU A 103 14.06 -10.34 0.82
C LEU A 103 14.17 -10.04 -0.68
N PRO A 104 15.17 -10.62 -1.38
CA PRO A 104 15.29 -10.51 -2.83
C PRO A 104 13.99 -10.90 -3.53
N ILE A 105 13.57 -10.09 -4.51
CA ILE A 105 12.31 -10.28 -5.23
C ILE A 105 12.43 -11.50 -6.15
N SER A 106 11.55 -12.49 -5.97
CA SER A 106 11.46 -13.64 -6.88
C SER A 106 10.73 -13.26 -8.17
N LEU A 107 11.18 -13.80 -9.31
CA LEU A 107 10.53 -13.56 -10.60
C LEU A 107 9.09 -14.09 -10.65
N ASP A 108 8.80 -15.16 -9.92
CA ASP A 108 7.44 -15.74 -9.82
C ASP A 108 6.47 -14.84 -9.02
N GLU A 109 7.03 -13.84 -8.33
CA GLU A 109 6.31 -12.85 -7.53
C GLU A 109 6.23 -11.48 -8.23
N VAL A 110 6.52 -11.44 -9.54
CA VAL A 110 6.46 -10.23 -10.38
C VAL A 110 5.56 -10.46 -11.59
N VAL A 111 4.63 -9.53 -11.82
CA VAL A 111 3.83 -9.44 -13.04
C VAL A 111 4.01 -8.06 -13.65
N LEU A 112 4.48 -8.03 -14.90
CA LEU A 112 4.62 -6.81 -15.68
C LEU A 112 3.54 -6.75 -16.74
N GLY A 113 3.10 -5.54 -17.09
CA GLY A 113 2.12 -5.29 -18.13
C GLY A 113 2.48 -4.09 -19.00
N GLN A 114 2.02 -4.10 -20.25
CA GLN A 114 2.09 -2.99 -21.19
C GLN A 114 0.71 -2.78 -21.80
N TYR A 115 0.17 -1.55 -21.77
CA TYR A 115 -1.16 -1.33 -22.31
C TYR A 115 -1.17 -1.41 -23.84
N GLU A 116 -2.26 -1.92 -24.40
CA GLU A 116 -2.48 -1.94 -25.86
C GLU A 116 -2.53 -0.50 -26.39
N GLY A 117 -1.70 -0.21 -27.40
CA GLY A 117 -1.52 1.12 -27.97
C GLY A 117 -0.39 1.96 -27.35
N TYR A 118 0.41 1.41 -26.44
CA TYR A 118 1.62 2.10 -25.96
C TYR A 118 2.66 2.32 -27.08
N LYS A 119 2.75 1.35 -28.00
CA LYS A 119 3.67 1.39 -29.14
C LYS A 119 3.16 2.24 -30.31
N ASP A 120 1.90 2.65 -30.27
CA ASP A 120 1.32 3.54 -31.28
C ASP A 120 1.76 5.01 -31.06
N ASP A 121 2.36 5.32 -29.91
CA ASP A 121 2.94 6.63 -29.64
C ASP A 121 4.23 6.80 -30.46
N PRO A 122 4.35 7.83 -31.31
CA PRO A 122 5.51 8.02 -32.19
C PRO A 122 6.83 8.25 -31.43
N THR A 123 6.78 8.50 -30.12
CA THR A 123 7.98 8.64 -29.27
C THR A 123 8.49 7.31 -28.72
N VAL A 124 7.77 6.20 -28.94
CA VAL A 124 8.06 4.87 -28.41
C VAL A 124 8.54 3.96 -29.54
N SER A 125 9.53 3.11 -29.27
CA SER A 125 9.99 2.13 -30.25
C SER A 125 9.02 0.95 -30.41
N ASP A 126 8.88 0.44 -31.63
CA ASP A 126 8.04 -0.74 -31.92
C ASP A 126 8.51 -2.00 -31.15
N SER A 127 9.80 -2.08 -30.84
CA SER A 127 10.39 -3.16 -30.05
C SER A 127 10.42 -2.88 -28.53
N SER A 128 9.72 -1.85 -28.05
CA SER A 128 9.77 -1.44 -26.64
C SER A 128 9.32 -2.55 -25.69
N ASN A 129 10.19 -2.89 -24.73
CA ASN A 129 9.89 -3.79 -23.61
C ASN A 129 9.47 -3.03 -22.33
N THR A 130 9.21 -1.72 -22.42
CA THR A 130 8.95 -0.89 -21.24
C THR A 130 7.63 -1.29 -20.56
N PRO A 131 7.64 -1.68 -19.28
CA PRO A 131 6.42 -1.97 -18.54
C PRO A 131 5.66 -0.67 -18.22
N THR A 132 4.36 -0.66 -18.48
CA THR A 132 3.43 0.43 -18.07
C THR A 132 2.59 0.04 -16.85
N PHE A 133 2.71 -1.21 -16.40
CA PHE A 133 2.09 -1.80 -15.23
C PHE A 133 3.07 -2.76 -14.56
N ALA A 134 3.09 -2.78 -13.23
CA ALA A 134 3.85 -3.74 -12.44
C ALA A 134 3.06 -4.14 -11.19
N THR A 135 3.07 -5.42 -10.86
CA THR A 135 2.68 -5.96 -9.55
C THR A 135 3.85 -6.77 -9.01
N VAL A 136 4.29 -6.44 -7.81
CA VAL A 136 5.44 -7.09 -7.15
C VAL A 136 5.00 -7.49 -5.75
N VAL A 137 5.25 -8.74 -5.37
CA VAL A 137 5.13 -9.18 -3.98
C VAL A 137 6.49 -9.12 -3.32
N MET A 138 6.57 -8.39 -2.22
CA MET A 138 7.76 -8.24 -1.38
C MET A 138 7.50 -8.85 -0.01
N ARG A 139 8.58 -9.33 0.62
CA ARG A 139 8.55 -9.94 1.94
C ARG A 139 9.61 -9.29 2.80
N ILE A 140 9.25 -8.95 4.02
CA ILE A 140 10.12 -8.31 4.99
C ILE A 140 10.45 -9.35 6.06
N HIS A 141 11.72 -9.71 6.17
CA HIS A 141 12.19 -10.68 7.15
C HIS A 141 12.53 -9.99 8.46
N ASN A 142 11.49 -9.76 9.27
CA ASN A 142 11.61 -9.30 10.65
C ASN A 142 10.48 -9.90 11.51
N GLU A 143 10.61 -9.79 12.83
CA GLU A 143 9.65 -10.41 13.77
C GLU A 143 8.20 -9.96 13.53
N ARG A 144 8.00 -8.67 13.21
CA ARG A 144 6.68 -8.07 12.99
C ARG A 144 5.99 -8.56 11.73
N TRP A 145 6.72 -8.67 10.63
CA TRP A 145 6.18 -8.92 9.28
C TRP A 145 6.47 -10.32 8.76
N GLU A 146 6.98 -11.22 9.60
CA GLU A 146 7.26 -12.61 9.25
C GLU A 146 6.01 -13.32 8.67
N GLY A 147 6.09 -13.66 7.38
CA GLY A 147 5.02 -14.31 6.63
C GLY A 147 3.91 -13.39 6.10
N VAL A 148 4.05 -12.07 6.22
CA VAL A 148 3.11 -11.08 5.65
C VAL A 148 3.61 -10.63 4.27
N PRO A 149 2.83 -10.84 3.20
CA PRO A 149 3.17 -10.34 1.87
C PRO A 149 2.78 -8.86 1.71
N PHE A 150 3.71 -8.08 1.17
CA PHE A 150 3.51 -6.70 0.74
C PHE A 150 3.36 -6.68 -0.77
N ILE A 151 2.19 -6.32 -1.26
CA ILE A 151 1.86 -6.32 -2.68
C ILE A 151 1.90 -4.87 -3.15
N LEU A 152 2.86 -4.55 -4.01
CA LEU A 152 2.98 -3.25 -4.67
C LEU A 152 2.39 -3.37 -6.06
N LYS A 153 1.34 -2.59 -6.36
CA LYS A 153 0.67 -2.59 -7.67
C LYS A 153 0.64 -1.17 -8.20
N ALA A 154 1.26 -0.92 -9.34
CA ALA A 154 1.19 0.37 -10.01
C ALA A 154 1.02 0.21 -11.51
N GLY A 155 0.34 1.17 -12.14
CA GLY A 155 0.26 1.21 -13.58
C GLY A 155 -0.40 2.46 -14.14
N LYS A 156 -0.27 2.60 -15.46
CA LYS A 156 -0.89 3.66 -16.27
C LYS A 156 -2.04 3.11 -17.09
N ALA A 157 -2.91 4.00 -17.57
CA ALA A 157 -4.06 3.65 -18.40
C ALA A 157 -4.98 2.63 -17.70
N LEU A 158 -5.09 2.71 -16.38
CA LEU A 158 -5.95 1.85 -15.58
C LEU A 158 -7.36 2.45 -15.46
N ASN A 159 -8.31 1.64 -15.01
CA ASN A 159 -9.73 1.98 -14.87
C ASN A 159 -10.03 3.18 -13.95
N SER A 160 -9.12 3.53 -13.05
CA SER A 160 -9.27 4.69 -12.17
C SER A 160 -7.91 5.26 -11.78
N LYS A 161 -7.86 6.58 -11.55
CA LYS A 161 -6.71 7.25 -10.92
C LYS A 161 -6.89 7.13 -9.41
N LYS A 162 -6.00 6.43 -8.72
CA LYS A 162 -6.00 6.37 -7.24
C LYS A 162 -4.64 6.02 -6.68
N ALA A 163 -4.32 6.56 -5.51
CA ALA A 163 -3.22 6.14 -4.65
C ALA A 163 -3.80 5.71 -3.31
N GLU A 164 -3.67 4.43 -2.96
CA GLU A 164 -4.22 3.92 -1.70
C GLU A 164 -3.34 2.85 -1.06
N ILE A 165 -3.41 2.79 0.26
CA ILE A 165 -2.82 1.75 1.10
C ILE A 165 -3.98 0.93 1.65
N ARG A 166 -3.91 -0.39 1.50
CA ARG A 166 -4.92 -1.34 1.98
C ARG A 166 -4.27 -2.36 2.89
N VAL A 167 -4.75 -2.41 4.12
CA VAL A 167 -4.41 -3.45 5.09
C VAL A 167 -5.60 -4.39 5.18
N GLN A 168 -5.47 -5.60 4.65
CA GLN A 168 -6.48 -6.64 4.75
C GLN A 168 -6.17 -7.55 5.94
N PHE A 169 -7.11 -7.67 6.88
CA PHE A 169 -6.98 -8.59 8.01
C PHE A 169 -7.41 -10.00 7.61
N LYS A 170 -6.81 -11.04 8.22
CA LYS A 170 -7.29 -12.42 8.04
C LYS A 170 -8.69 -12.62 8.63
N ASP A 171 -9.31 -13.71 8.20
CA ASP A 171 -10.63 -14.15 8.66
C ASP A 171 -10.61 -14.41 10.18
N VAL A 172 -11.72 -14.08 10.86
CA VAL A 172 -11.88 -14.33 12.29
C VAL A 172 -12.04 -15.83 12.53
N PRO A 173 -11.20 -16.47 13.37
CA PRO A 173 -11.33 -17.89 13.68
C PRO A 173 -12.62 -18.15 14.47
N GLY A 174 -13.34 -19.23 14.15
CA GLY A 174 -14.56 -19.59 14.87
C GLY A 174 -15.78 -18.71 14.55
N ASP A 175 -15.84 -18.18 13.32
CA ASP A 175 -16.94 -17.34 12.85
C ASP A 175 -18.31 -18.05 12.93
N ILE A 176 -19.07 -17.72 13.98
CA ILE A 176 -20.44 -18.20 14.23
C ILE A 176 -21.47 -17.62 13.26
N PHE A 177 -21.16 -16.48 12.63
CA PHE A 177 -22.08 -15.75 11.77
C PHE A 177 -21.99 -16.18 10.31
N LYS A 178 -21.09 -17.11 9.97
CA LYS A 178 -20.80 -17.54 8.58
C LYS A 178 -20.54 -16.32 7.66
N CYS A 179 -19.91 -15.29 8.21
CA CYS A 179 -19.55 -14.03 7.58
C CYS A 179 -18.54 -14.16 6.43
N LYS A 180 -18.04 -15.37 6.12
CA LYS A 180 -17.15 -15.61 4.96
C LYS A 180 -17.68 -15.01 3.65
N LYS A 181 -19.00 -14.85 3.49
CA LYS A 181 -19.61 -14.19 2.32
C LYS A 181 -19.44 -12.66 2.28
N GLN A 182 -19.22 -12.00 3.41
CA GLN A 182 -19.15 -10.52 3.51
C GLN A 182 -17.74 -9.95 3.31
N GLY A 183 -16.72 -10.80 3.15
CA GLY A 183 -15.35 -10.37 2.94
C GLY A 183 -14.59 -10.10 4.24
N ARG A 184 -13.29 -9.84 4.09
CA ARG A 184 -12.38 -9.56 5.21
C ARG A 184 -12.52 -8.11 5.66
N ASN A 185 -12.17 -7.86 6.92
CA ASN A 185 -11.99 -6.50 7.39
C ASN A 185 -10.81 -5.86 6.64
N GLU A 186 -10.95 -4.60 6.27
CA GLU A 186 -9.92 -3.87 5.55
C GLU A 186 -9.77 -2.47 6.14
N PHE A 187 -8.55 -2.06 6.46
CA PHE A 187 -8.26 -0.67 6.74
C PHE A 187 -7.65 -0.04 5.49
N VAL A 188 -8.25 1.07 5.02
CA VAL A 188 -7.90 1.71 3.76
C VAL A 188 -7.55 3.16 4.01
N ILE A 189 -6.36 3.55 3.58
CA ILE A 189 -5.92 4.94 3.54
C ILE A 189 -5.85 5.35 2.07
N ARG A 190 -6.75 6.25 1.66
CA ARG A 190 -6.75 6.83 0.32
C ARG A 190 -6.05 8.18 0.35
N LEU A 191 -4.99 8.27 -0.44
CA LEU A 191 -4.13 9.46 -0.52
C LEU A 191 -4.55 10.42 -1.63
N GLN A 192 -5.10 9.90 -2.72
CA GLN A 192 -5.68 10.69 -3.81
C GLN A 192 -6.47 9.77 -4.75
N PRO A 193 -7.47 10.29 -5.48
CA PRO A 193 -8.19 11.54 -5.21
C PRO A 193 -9.09 11.39 -3.96
N SER A 194 -9.55 12.51 -3.40
CA SER A 194 -10.44 12.56 -2.23
C SER A 194 -9.86 11.82 -1.03
N GLU A 195 -9.03 12.52 -0.28
CA GLU A 195 -8.33 11.95 0.85
C GLU A 195 -9.31 11.44 1.93
N ALA A 196 -9.17 10.16 2.25
CA ALA A 196 -10.06 9.50 3.19
C ALA A 196 -9.33 8.35 3.89
N MET A 197 -9.70 8.11 5.14
CA MET A 197 -9.34 6.89 5.85
C MET A 197 -10.62 6.18 6.23
N TYR A 198 -10.74 4.90 5.91
CA TYR A 198 -11.91 4.14 6.29
C TYR A 198 -11.58 2.69 6.66
N MET A 199 -12.33 2.16 7.61
CA MET A 199 -12.24 0.78 8.04
C MET A 199 -13.50 0.04 7.61
N LYS A 200 -13.34 -0.95 6.72
CA LYS A 200 -14.41 -1.87 6.35
C LYS A 200 -14.55 -2.93 7.42
N LEU A 201 -15.77 -3.08 7.93
CA LEU A 201 -16.12 -3.99 9.00
C LEU A 201 -17.42 -4.70 8.68
N THR A 202 -17.56 -5.93 9.18
CA THR A 202 -18.84 -6.61 9.18
C THR A 202 -19.67 -6.15 10.37
N VAL A 203 -20.85 -5.59 10.11
CA VAL A 203 -21.81 -5.14 11.13
C VAL A 203 -23.13 -5.88 10.99
N LYS A 204 -23.94 -5.88 12.06
CA LYS A 204 -25.32 -6.38 11.96
C LYS A 204 -26.11 -5.49 11.00
N LYS A 205 -26.83 -6.09 10.07
CA LYS A 205 -27.78 -5.39 9.21
C LYS A 205 -28.84 -4.71 10.08
N PRO A 206 -29.04 -3.38 9.95
CA PRO A 206 -30.13 -2.71 10.64
C PRO A 206 -31.47 -3.39 10.30
N GLY A 207 -32.20 -3.80 11.32
CA GLY A 207 -33.45 -4.54 11.16
C GLY A 207 -33.63 -5.68 12.17
N LEU A 208 -34.72 -6.43 11.95
CA LEU A 208 -35.13 -7.55 12.80
C LEU A 208 -34.40 -8.85 12.43
N GLU A 209 -33.83 -8.93 11.23
CA GLU A 209 -33.05 -10.09 10.79
C GLU A 209 -31.69 -10.14 11.51
N MET A 210 -31.27 -11.35 11.89
CA MET A 210 -29.91 -11.62 12.38
C MET A 210 -28.97 -11.90 11.21
N SER A 211 -28.91 -10.97 10.25
CA SER A 211 -27.99 -11.01 9.11
C SER A 211 -26.93 -9.93 9.26
N THR A 212 -25.76 -10.19 8.68
CA THR A 212 -24.62 -9.27 8.69
C THR A 212 -24.41 -8.64 7.32
N ILE A 213 -23.90 -7.41 7.30
CA ILE A 213 -23.54 -6.66 6.08
C ILE A 213 -22.14 -6.05 6.26
N GLN A 214 -21.46 -5.79 5.15
CA GLN A 214 -20.24 -4.99 5.19
C GLN A 214 -20.62 -3.51 5.25
N SER A 215 -20.01 -2.78 6.17
CA SER A 215 -20.16 -1.33 6.33
C SER A 215 -18.79 -0.71 6.61
N GLU A 216 -18.72 0.61 6.70
CA GLU A 216 -17.49 1.35 6.94
C GLU A 216 -17.60 2.34 8.10
N LEU A 217 -16.46 2.53 8.76
CA LEU A 217 -16.19 3.73 9.56
C LEU A 217 -15.34 4.65 8.69
N ASP A 218 -15.89 5.78 8.28
CA ASP A 218 -15.27 6.70 7.32
C ASP A 218 -14.82 8.02 7.95
N LEU A 219 -13.61 8.45 7.59
CA LEU A 219 -13.06 9.77 7.85
C LEU A 219 -12.63 10.39 6.51
N SER A 220 -13.58 11.00 5.81
CA SER A 220 -13.32 11.81 4.62
C SER A 220 -12.88 13.22 4.99
N TYR A 221 -11.67 13.62 4.57
CA TYR A 221 -11.09 14.90 4.97
C TYR A 221 -11.88 16.09 4.43
N GLY A 222 -12.36 16.02 3.18
CA GLY A 222 -13.15 17.07 2.57
C GLY A 222 -14.47 17.36 3.29
N MET A 223 -15.06 16.36 3.96
CA MET A 223 -16.26 16.55 4.78
C MET A 223 -15.92 16.97 6.21
N ARG A 224 -14.90 16.36 6.82
CA ARG A 224 -14.60 16.58 8.24
C ARG A 224 -13.93 17.91 8.52
N TYR A 225 -13.10 18.39 7.59
CA TYR A 225 -12.25 19.57 7.72
C TYR A 225 -12.59 20.61 6.64
N GLN A 226 -13.87 20.99 6.56
CA GLN A 226 -14.31 22.05 5.64
C GLN A 226 -13.57 23.36 5.89
N GLY A 227 -13.14 24.02 4.81
CA GLY A 227 -12.46 25.32 4.87
C GLY A 227 -11.00 25.27 5.32
N VAL A 228 -10.44 24.09 5.63
CA VAL A 228 -9.01 23.93 5.89
C VAL A 228 -8.31 23.59 4.58
N PRO A 229 -7.47 24.49 4.02
CA PRO A 229 -6.69 24.15 2.84
C PRO A 229 -5.67 23.08 3.21
N ILE A 230 -5.71 21.95 2.51
CA ILE A 230 -4.66 20.94 2.62
C ILE A 230 -3.50 21.45 1.76
N PRO A 231 -2.34 21.80 2.35
CA PRO A 231 -1.22 22.37 1.60
C PRO A 231 -0.77 21.41 0.52
N GLU A 232 -0.30 21.98 -0.59
CA GLU A 232 0.31 21.18 -1.65
C GLU A 232 1.65 20.61 -1.18
N ALA A 233 2.05 19.46 -1.75
CA ALA A 233 3.28 18.79 -1.33
C ALA A 233 4.52 19.67 -1.46
N TYR A 234 4.61 20.46 -2.54
CA TYR A 234 5.75 21.36 -2.75
C TYR A 234 5.79 22.49 -1.73
N GLU A 235 4.65 23.07 -1.34
CA GLU A 235 4.60 24.10 -0.29
C GLU A 235 5.19 23.56 1.01
N ARG A 236 4.84 22.31 1.36
CA ARG A 236 5.34 21.68 2.56
C ARG A 236 6.82 21.31 2.48
N LEU A 237 7.27 20.73 1.36
CA LEU A 237 8.69 20.38 1.17
C LEU A 237 9.60 21.63 1.16
N ILE A 238 9.15 22.72 0.54
CA ILE A 238 9.88 23.99 0.56
C ILE A 238 9.94 24.54 1.99
N LEU A 239 8.82 24.52 2.72
CA LEU A 239 8.78 24.95 4.12
C LEU A 239 9.71 24.12 5.01
N ASP A 240 9.73 22.80 4.83
CA ASP A 240 10.61 21.90 5.57
C ASP A 240 12.09 22.17 5.24
N THR A 241 12.41 22.48 3.98
CA THR A 241 13.76 22.93 3.57
C THR A 241 14.18 24.20 4.31
N ILE A 242 13.30 25.20 4.38
CA ILE A 242 13.56 26.47 5.08
C ILE A 242 13.76 26.25 6.58
N ARG A 243 13.03 25.29 7.17
CA ARG A 243 13.13 24.92 8.59
C ARG A 243 14.32 24.00 8.90
N GLY A 244 15.01 23.49 7.87
CA GLY A 244 16.04 22.46 8.04
C GLY A 244 15.47 21.12 8.50
N ASP A 245 14.17 20.89 8.36
CA ASP A 245 13.54 19.61 8.68
C ASP A 245 13.71 18.64 7.52
N GLN A 246 14.41 17.55 7.79
CA GLN A 246 14.74 16.57 6.78
C GLN A 246 13.87 15.31 6.84
N GLN A 247 12.85 15.23 7.71
CA GLN A 247 12.03 14.02 7.89
C GLN A 247 11.41 13.47 6.59
N HIS A 248 11.03 14.37 5.68
CA HIS A 248 10.36 14.03 4.42
C HIS A 248 11.32 13.82 3.24
N PHE A 249 12.61 14.07 3.43
CA PHE A 249 13.62 13.92 2.37
C PHE A 249 14.28 12.56 2.43
N VAL A 250 14.59 12.01 1.26
CA VAL A 250 15.28 10.72 1.12
C VAL A 250 16.75 10.84 1.49
N ARG A 251 17.24 9.94 2.35
CA ARG A 251 18.66 9.86 2.70
C ARG A 251 19.42 9.00 1.67
N ARG A 252 20.74 9.21 1.55
CA ARG A 252 21.57 8.52 0.54
C ARG A 252 21.57 6.99 0.69
N ASP A 253 21.61 6.52 1.92
CA ASP A 253 21.57 5.11 2.29
C ASP A 253 20.20 4.47 2.04
N GLU A 254 19.10 5.18 2.34
CA GLU A 254 17.74 4.79 1.94
C GLU A 254 17.67 4.56 0.43
N LEU A 255 18.17 5.52 -0.36
CA LEU A 255 18.17 5.43 -1.81
C LEU A 255 19.01 4.23 -2.28
N ARG A 256 20.19 4.01 -1.70
CA ARG A 256 21.07 2.90 -2.05
C ARG A 256 20.41 1.55 -1.79
N ALA A 257 19.85 1.35 -0.60
CA ALA A 257 19.22 0.09 -0.24
C ALA A 257 17.96 -0.18 -1.10
N ALA A 258 17.21 0.86 -1.49
CA ALA A 258 16.12 0.71 -2.44
C ALA A 258 16.62 0.25 -3.82
N TRP A 259 17.71 0.84 -4.33
CA TRP A 259 18.30 0.40 -5.60
C TRP A 259 18.83 -1.05 -5.52
N GLU A 260 19.48 -1.44 -4.43
CA GLU A 260 19.98 -2.82 -4.26
C GLU A 260 18.85 -3.87 -4.37
N ILE A 261 17.62 -3.54 -3.95
CA ILE A 261 16.46 -4.41 -4.05
C ILE A 261 15.93 -4.52 -5.49
N PHE A 262 15.78 -3.39 -6.19
CA PHE A 262 15.12 -3.35 -7.50
C PHE A 262 16.06 -3.51 -8.70
N THR A 263 17.36 -3.18 -8.56
CA THR A 263 18.35 -3.27 -9.64
C THR A 263 18.39 -4.65 -10.30
N PRO A 264 18.42 -5.78 -9.57
CA PRO A 264 18.44 -7.10 -10.20
C PRO A 264 17.20 -7.36 -11.07
N LEU A 265 16.03 -6.87 -10.65
CA LEU A 265 14.80 -6.99 -11.42
C LEU A 265 14.84 -6.10 -12.66
N LEU A 266 15.31 -4.86 -12.52
CA LEU A 266 15.40 -3.90 -13.63
C LEU A 266 16.37 -4.37 -14.72
N HIS A 267 17.54 -4.90 -14.36
CA HIS A 267 18.48 -5.44 -15.35
C HIS A 267 17.84 -6.57 -16.18
N ARG A 268 17.11 -7.49 -15.54
CA ARG A 268 16.41 -8.57 -16.26
C ARG A 268 15.29 -8.09 -17.18
N ILE A 269 14.65 -6.96 -16.86
CA ILE A 269 13.66 -6.32 -17.74
C ILE A 269 14.36 -5.71 -18.95
N ASP A 270 15.49 -5.02 -18.73
CA ASP A 270 16.28 -4.39 -19.78
C ASP A 270 16.94 -5.43 -20.70
N ASP A 271 17.37 -6.56 -20.15
CA ASP A 271 17.91 -7.72 -20.89
C ASP A 271 16.83 -8.52 -21.64
N GLY A 272 15.55 -8.21 -21.42
CA GLY A 272 14.42 -8.83 -22.12
C GLY A 272 14.02 -10.22 -21.60
N GLU A 273 14.55 -10.66 -20.45
CA GLU A 273 14.16 -11.92 -19.80
C GLU A 273 12.69 -11.89 -19.35
N LEU A 274 12.21 -10.71 -18.97
CA LEU A 274 10.82 -10.47 -18.54
C LEU A 274 10.09 -9.64 -19.59
N LYS A 275 9.07 -10.24 -20.21
CA LYS A 275 8.21 -9.55 -21.17
C LYS A 275 6.90 -9.10 -20.51
N PRO A 276 6.49 -7.84 -20.67
CA PRO A 276 5.23 -7.35 -20.13
C PRO A 276 4.05 -7.95 -20.88
N LEU A 277 2.98 -8.25 -20.14
CA LEU A 277 1.73 -8.78 -20.70
C LEU A 277 0.87 -7.65 -21.28
N PRO A 278 0.21 -7.85 -22.41
CA PRO A 278 -0.73 -6.87 -22.94
C PRO A 278 -1.93 -6.70 -22.01
N TYR A 279 -2.43 -5.47 -21.86
CA TYR A 279 -3.70 -5.22 -21.18
C TYR A 279 -4.47 -4.07 -21.84
N LYS A 280 -5.80 -4.16 -21.83
CA LYS A 280 -6.68 -3.14 -22.42
C LYS A 280 -6.61 -1.84 -21.63
N PRO A 281 -6.46 -0.67 -22.26
CA PRO A 281 -6.62 0.62 -21.60
C PRO A 281 -7.97 0.72 -20.88
N GLY A 282 -7.97 1.28 -19.67
CA GLY A 282 -9.16 1.36 -18.81
C GLY A 282 -9.50 0.06 -18.07
N SER A 283 -8.72 -1.01 -18.23
CA SER A 283 -8.83 -2.23 -17.41
C SER A 283 -8.11 -2.08 -16.05
N ARG A 284 -8.11 -3.14 -15.24
CA ARG A 284 -7.40 -3.19 -13.95
C ARG A 284 -5.95 -3.70 -14.05
N GLY A 285 -5.46 -3.89 -15.28
CA GLY A 285 -4.19 -4.53 -15.58
C GLY A 285 -4.36 -5.97 -16.07
N PRO A 286 -3.25 -6.71 -16.25
CA PRO A 286 -3.26 -8.11 -16.69
C PRO A 286 -3.94 -9.05 -15.68
N GLU A 287 -4.63 -10.08 -16.17
CA GLU A 287 -5.32 -11.08 -15.32
C GLU A 287 -4.35 -11.80 -14.36
N LYS A 288 -3.12 -12.09 -14.82
CA LYS A 288 -2.05 -12.68 -13.99
C LYS A 288 -1.74 -11.85 -12.75
N ALA A 289 -1.98 -10.53 -12.77
CA ALA A 289 -1.78 -9.70 -11.58
C ALA A 289 -2.79 -10.08 -10.49
N ASP A 290 -4.05 -10.30 -10.85
CA ASP A 290 -5.09 -10.68 -9.89
C ASP A 290 -4.88 -12.13 -9.38
N GLU A 291 -4.36 -13.03 -10.23
CA GLU A 291 -3.90 -14.37 -9.81
C GLU A 291 -2.75 -14.30 -8.79
N LEU A 292 -1.76 -13.43 -9.02
CA LEU A 292 -0.64 -13.21 -8.09
C LEU A 292 -1.13 -12.67 -6.75
N LEU A 293 -2.08 -11.73 -6.77
CA LEU A 293 -2.74 -11.22 -5.55
C LEU A 293 -3.42 -12.34 -4.77
N ALA A 294 -4.18 -13.20 -5.46
CA ALA A 294 -4.88 -14.34 -4.86
C ALA A 294 -3.88 -15.36 -4.27
N LYS A 295 -2.79 -15.66 -4.98
CA LYS A 295 -1.70 -16.54 -4.51
C LYS A 295 -0.99 -15.96 -3.28
N ALA A 296 -0.83 -14.64 -3.23
CA ALA A 296 -0.32 -13.93 -2.06
C ALA A 296 -1.32 -13.87 -0.89
N GLY A 297 -2.54 -14.38 -1.07
CA GLY A 297 -3.56 -14.48 -0.02
C GLY A 297 -4.47 -13.26 0.11
N TYR A 298 -4.39 -12.31 -0.83
CA TYR A 298 -5.33 -11.19 -0.89
C TYR A 298 -6.66 -11.68 -1.47
N VAL A 299 -7.75 -11.45 -0.72
CA VAL A 299 -9.10 -11.81 -1.15
C VAL A 299 -9.80 -10.55 -1.59
N GLN A 300 -10.09 -10.44 -2.89
CA GLN A 300 -10.83 -9.29 -3.39
C GLN A 300 -12.28 -9.33 -2.89
N THR A 301 -12.70 -8.25 -2.23
CA THR A 301 -14.09 -8.07 -1.84
C THR A 301 -14.91 -7.64 -3.06
N HIS A 302 -15.91 -8.44 -3.43
CA HIS A 302 -16.82 -8.17 -4.55
C HIS A 302 -18.14 -7.60 -4.00
N GLY A 303 -18.70 -6.57 -4.66
CA GLY A 303 -19.99 -5.98 -4.29
C GLY A 303 -19.94 -4.79 -3.33
N TYR A 304 -18.78 -4.47 -2.76
CA TYR A 304 -18.57 -3.26 -1.96
C TYR A 304 -17.95 -2.16 -2.82
N ILE A 305 -18.67 -1.05 -2.98
CA ILE A 305 -18.18 0.17 -3.62
C ILE A 305 -18.23 1.27 -2.57
N TRP A 306 -17.06 1.72 -2.13
CA TRP A 306 -17.00 2.95 -1.33
C TRP A 306 -17.40 4.12 -2.22
N ILE A 307 -18.44 4.83 -1.80
CA ILE A 307 -18.89 6.06 -2.44
C ILE A 307 -18.47 7.19 -1.50
N PRO A 308 -17.71 8.20 -1.97
CA PRO A 308 -17.38 9.34 -1.14
C PRO A 308 -18.68 9.93 -0.58
N PRO A 309 -18.81 10.07 0.75
CA PRO A 309 -20.03 10.61 1.31
C PRO A 309 -20.24 12.04 0.78
N THR A 310 -21.43 12.29 0.26
CA THR A 310 -21.87 13.62 -0.21
C THR A 310 -22.69 14.27 0.90
N LEU A 311 -22.45 15.55 1.15
CA LEU A 311 -23.29 16.37 2.02
C LEU A 311 -24.64 16.67 1.36
#